data_AF-A0A6H0CDS9-F1
#
_entry.id   AF-A0A6H0CDS9-F1
#
_cell.length_a   1.000
_cell.length_b   1.000
_cell.length_c   1.000
_cell.angle_alpha   90.00
_cell.angle_beta   90.00
_cell.angle_gamma   90.00
#
_symmetry.space_group_name_H-M   'P 1'
#
loop_
_entity.id
_entity.type
_entity.pdbx_description
1 polymer ?
#
loop_
_entity_poly.entity_id
_entity_poly.type
_entity_poly.pdbx_seq_one_letter_code
_entity_poly.pdbx_strand_id
1 'polypeptide(L)'
;MVPQVHLPGEEAEVDFADVWVRLAGEVVKCHLFTLRLSYSGKAFHRVYASQAQESFMEGHVEAFNVLGGVPTRHIRYDNLKPAVNRICTGRSRVESERWLAFRAHYGFDAFYCIPGQDGAHEKDGVEHEGGRFRRTHLVPVPEVATLQELNA
;
A
#
# COMPACT_ATOMS: atom_id res chain seq x y z
N MET A 1 2.98 25.43 -3.64
CA MET A 1 3.36 24.14 -3.04
C MET A 1 3.78 24.43 -1.60
N VAL A 2 3.04 23.92 -0.62
CA VAL A 2 3.44 24.02 0.81
C VAL A 2 4.42 22.88 1.08
N PRO A 3 5.62 23.13 1.62
CA PRO A 3 6.56 22.05 1.94
C PRO A 3 5.95 21.10 2.97
N GLN A 4 5.80 19.82 2.63
CA GLN A 4 5.52 18.79 3.63
C GLN A 4 6.84 18.40 4.29
N VAL A 5 6.93 18.58 5.60
CA VAL A 5 8.08 18.14 6.40
C VAL A 5 7.75 16.76 6.94
N HIS A 6 8.53 15.77 6.54
CA HIS A 6 8.45 14.41 7.08
C HIS A 6 9.70 14.15 7.90
N LEU A 7 9.58 13.57 9.08
CA LEU A 7 10.74 13.08 9.82
C LEU A 7 11.01 11.61 9.46
N PRO A 8 12.27 11.14 9.59
CA PRO A 8 12.61 9.75 9.28
C PRO A 8 11.75 8.75 10.06
N GLY A 9 11.09 7.84 9.35
CA GLY A 9 10.33 6.74 9.94
C GLY A 9 8.99 7.13 10.60
N GLU A 10 8.58 8.40 10.54
CA GLU A 10 7.30 8.81 11.14
C GLU A 10 6.10 8.43 10.28
N GLU A 11 6.21 8.68 8.98
CA GLU A 11 5.07 8.60 8.06
C GLU A 11 5.37 7.65 6.89
N ALA A 12 4.32 6.94 6.48
CA ALA A 12 4.33 6.12 5.29
C ALA A 12 3.02 6.28 4.50
N GLU A 13 3.07 5.86 3.25
CA GLU A 13 1.92 5.81 2.35
C GLU A 13 1.76 4.39 1.82
N VAL A 14 0.51 3.92 1.74
CA VAL A 14 0.18 2.61 1.18
C VAL A 14 -0.74 2.75 -0.01
N ASP A 15 -0.44 2.01 -1.07
CA ASP A 15 -1.27 1.92 -2.26
C ASP A 15 -1.42 0.50 -2.79
N PHE A 16 -2.51 0.28 -3.53
CA PHE A 16 -2.66 -0.84 -4.43
C PHE A 16 -2.86 -0.35 -5.87
N ALA A 17 -1.97 -0.79 -6.75
CA ALA A 17 -2.11 -0.57 -8.19
C ALA A 17 -2.45 -1.86 -8.92
N ASP A 18 -3.37 -1.80 -9.87
CA ASP A 18 -3.65 -2.92 -10.77
C ASP A 18 -2.46 -3.18 -11.70
N VAL A 19 -2.08 -4.44 -11.83
CA VAL A 19 -1.00 -4.91 -12.72
C VAL A 19 -1.46 -6.15 -13.48
N TRP A 20 -0.82 -6.43 -14.61
CA TRP A 20 -1.07 -7.61 -15.42
C TRP A 20 0.18 -8.48 -15.44
N VAL A 21 -0.01 -9.78 -15.25
CA VAL A 21 1.05 -10.80 -15.21
C VAL A 21 0.61 -11.96 -16.06
N ARG A 22 1.53 -12.57 -16.82
CA ARG A 22 1.28 -13.87 -17.47
C ARG A 22 1.64 -14.98 -16.48
N LEU A 23 0.66 -15.44 -15.72
CA LEU A 23 0.81 -16.46 -14.70
C LEU A 23 0.46 -17.83 -15.29
N ALA A 24 1.43 -18.75 -15.31
CA ALA A 24 1.27 -20.10 -15.86
C ALA A 24 0.67 -20.11 -17.29
N GLY A 25 1.07 -19.12 -18.11
CA GLY A 25 0.61 -18.95 -19.50
C GLY A 25 -0.62 -18.05 -19.67
N GLU A 26 -1.38 -17.79 -18.60
CA GLU A 26 -2.60 -16.97 -18.64
C GLU A 26 -2.36 -15.52 -18.20
N VAL A 27 -2.98 -14.56 -18.88
CA VAL A 27 -2.88 -13.15 -18.49
C VAL A 27 -3.88 -12.86 -17.37
N VAL A 28 -3.37 -12.67 -16.16
CA VAL A 28 -4.16 -12.46 -14.95
C VAL A 28 -3.97 -11.04 -14.44
N LYS A 29 -5.07 -10.43 -14.00
CA LYS A 29 -5.05 -9.16 -13.27
C LYS A 29 -4.63 -9.43 -11.83
N CYS A 30 -3.55 -8.80 -11.39
CA CYS A 30 -3.05 -8.85 -10.03
C CYS A 30 -2.97 -7.43 -9.45
N HIS A 31 -2.56 -7.33 -8.19
CA HIS A 31 -2.50 -6.07 -7.46
C HIS A 31 -1.14 -5.89 -6.79
N LEU A 32 -0.46 -4.81 -7.15
CA LEU A 32 0.80 -4.40 -6.56
C LEU A 32 0.53 -3.63 -5.27
N PHE A 33 0.77 -4.27 -4.13
CA PHE A 33 0.88 -3.60 -2.84
C PHE A 33 2.16 -2.79 -2.82
N THR A 34 2.07 -1.53 -2.43
CA THR A 34 3.24 -0.68 -2.17
C THR A 34 3.10 -0.01 -0.82
N LEU A 35 4.13 -0.10 0.02
CA LEU A 35 4.30 0.73 1.22
C LEU A 35 5.58 1.54 1.08
N ARG A 36 5.49 2.86 1.15
CA ARG A 36 6.61 3.79 0.97
C ARG A 36 6.77 4.70 2.19
N LEU A 37 7.99 4.84 2.70
CA LEU A 37 8.30 5.82 3.75
C LEU A 37 8.35 7.25 3.16
N SER A 38 7.64 8.19 3.77
CA SER A 38 7.47 9.55 3.23
C SER A 38 8.79 10.32 3.15
N TYR A 39 9.65 10.20 4.17
CA TYR A 39 10.94 10.91 4.24
C TYR A 39 12.00 10.36 3.29
N SER A 40 12.32 9.06 3.39
CA SER A 40 13.44 8.47 2.64
C SER A 40 13.08 8.00 1.24
N GLY A 41 11.78 7.81 0.96
CA GLY A 41 11.30 7.17 -0.26
C GLY A 41 11.62 5.67 -0.36
N LYS A 42 12.21 5.05 0.67
CA LYS A 42 12.38 3.59 0.72
C LYS A 42 11.00 2.94 0.67
N ALA A 43 10.84 1.94 -0.19
CA ALA A 43 9.56 1.29 -0.43
C ALA A 43 9.69 -0.23 -0.44
N PHE A 44 8.58 -0.87 -0.11
CA PHE A 44 8.35 -2.30 -0.26
C PHE A 44 7.24 -2.52 -1.29
N HIS A 45 7.42 -3.54 -2.12
CA HIS A 45 6.51 -3.90 -3.20
C HIS A 45 6.22 -5.40 -3.17
N ARG A 46 4.95 -5.78 -3.34
CA ARG A 46 4.56 -7.19 -3.48
C ARG A 46 3.29 -7.33 -4.30
N VAL A 47 3.29 -8.30 -5.20
CA VAL A 47 2.15 -8.59 -6.07
C VAL A 47 1.29 -9.68 -5.45
N TYR A 48 -0.01 -9.39 -5.33
CA TYR A 48 -1.04 -10.29 -4.81
C TYR A 48 -2.10 -10.59 -5.86
N ALA A 49 -2.75 -11.75 -5.77
CA ALA A 49 -3.88 -12.12 -6.61
C ALA A 49 -5.17 -11.34 -6.27
N SER A 50 -5.27 -10.78 -5.06
CA SER A 50 -6.46 -10.03 -4.61
C SER A 50 -6.07 -8.88 -3.69
N GLN A 51 -6.95 -7.87 -3.59
CA GLN A 51 -6.89 -6.81 -2.58
C GLN A 51 -7.66 -7.20 -1.30
N ALA A 52 -7.81 -8.50 -1.01
CA ALA A 52 -8.51 -8.95 0.18
C ALA A 52 -7.81 -8.47 1.46
N GLN A 53 -8.54 -8.48 2.58
CA GLN A 53 -8.02 -8.03 3.87
C GLN A 53 -6.76 -8.81 4.28
N GLU A 54 -6.70 -10.12 3.98
CA GLU A 54 -5.53 -10.97 4.20
C GLU A 54 -4.30 -10.45 3.46
N SER A 55 -4.39 -10.25 2.13
CA SER A 55 -3.29 -9.73 1.31
C SER A 55 -2.84 -8.35 1.78
N PHE A 56 -3.79 -7.51 2.21
CA PHE A 56 -3.50 -6.18 2.72
C PHE A 56 -2.72 -6.23 4.05
N MET A 57 -3.13 -7.08 4.99
CA MET A 57 -2.44 -7.27 6.26
C MET A 57 -1.08 -7.93 6.06
N GLU A 58 -0.97 -8.98 5.25
CA GLU A 58 0.31 -9.63 4.90
C GLU A 58 1.28 -8.61 4.28
N GLY A 59 0.79 -7.76 3.37
CA GLY A 59 1.60 -6.69 2.77
C GLY A 59 2.23 -5.75 3.81
N HIS A 60 1.50 -5.43 4.89
CA HIS A 60 2.04 -4.63 5.99
C HIS A 60 3.10 -5.40 6.79
N VAL A 61 2.84 -6.65 7.15
CA VAL A 61 3.79 -7.47 7.91
C VAL A 61 5.12 -7.59 7.17
N GLU A 62 5.08 -7.96 5.89
CA GLU A 62 6.26 -8.10 5.06
C GLU A 62 6.99 -6.76 4.88
N ALA A 63 6.25 -5.67 4.66
CA ALA A 63 6.83 -4.34 4.56
C ALA A 63 7.55 -3.93 5.85
N PHE A 64 6.94 -4.14 7.01
CA PHE A 64 7.56 -3.79 8.30
C PHE A 64 8.85 -4.58 8.54
N ASN A 65 8.86 -5.88 8.19
CA ASN A 65 10.05 -6.72 8.27
C ASN A 65 11.17 -6.21 7.36
N VAL A 66 10.87 -5.92 6.08
CA VAL A 66 11.88 -5.48 5.09
C VAL A 66 12.37 -4.05 5.35
N LEU A 67 11.48 -3.17 5.80
CA LEU A 67 11.83 -1.79 6.12
C LEU A 67 12.55 -1.69 7.47
N GLY A 68 12.41 -2.70 8.34
CA GLY A 68 13.07 -2.78 9.64
C GLY A 68 12.32 -2.04 10.75
N GLY A 69 11.02 -1.82 10.60
CA GLY A 69 10.21 -1.12 11.60
C GLY A 69 8.82 -0.71 11.11
N VAL A 70 8.04 -0.18 12.05
CA VAL A 70 6.68 0.34 11.83
C VAL A 70 6.72 1.88 11.89
N PRO A 71 6.00 2.59 11.00
CA PRO A 71 5.88 4.04 11.07
C PRO A 71 5.32 4.51 12.42
N THR A 72 5.98 5.49 13.04
CA THR A 72 5.68 5.88 14.43
C THR A 72 4.57 6.91 14.58
N ARG A 73 4.25 7.65 13.52
CA ARG A 73 3.22 8.69 13.54
C ARG A 73 1.93 8.21 12.89
N HIS A 74 1.94 7.90 11.59
CA HIS A 74 0.79 7.30 10.92
C HIS A 74 1.14 6.72 9.55
N ILE A 75 0.23 5.89 9.02
CA ILE A 75 0.24 5.43 7.63
C ILE A 75 -0.96 6.02 6.88
N ARG A 76 -0.71 6.60 5.70
CA ARG A 76 -1.72 7.27 4.87
C ARG A 76 -2.37 6.31 3.87
N TYR A 77 -3.69 6.42 3.72
CA TYR A 77 -4.51 5.60 2.83
C TYR A 77 -5.61 6.44 2.15
N ASP A 78 -5.80 6.29 0.84
CA ASP A 78 -6.88 7.00 0.12
C ASP A 78 -8.25 6.36 0.31
N ASN A 79 -8.33 5.04 0.13
CA ASN A 79 -9.60 4.34 0.18
C ASN A 79 -9.41 2.88 0.60
N LEU A 80 -9.52 2.66 1.90
CA LEU A 80 -9.17 1.40 2.53
C LEU A 80 -10.37 0.43 2.53
N LYS A 81 -10.96 0.17 1.35
CA LYS A 81 -12.09 -0.78 1.21
C LYS A 81 -11.84 -2.13 1.91
N PRO A 82 -10.63 -2.72 1.89
CA PRO A 82 -10.38 -4.00 2.56
C PRO A 82 -10.39 -3.90 4.10
N ALA A 83 -10.25 -2.71 4.68
CA ALA A 83 -10.21 -2.49 6.12
C ALA A 83 -11.42 -1.73 6.68
N VAL A 84 -12.26 -1.19 5.80
CA VAL A 84 -13.38 -0.31 6.13
C VAL A 84 -14.69 -1.02 5.82
N ASN A 85 -15.47 -1.25 6.86
CA ASN A 85 -16.84 -1.76 6.75
C ASN A 85 -17.80 -0.69 6.21
N ARG A 86 -17.58 0.59 6.57
CA ARG A 86 -18.41 1.72 6.10
C ARG A 86 -17.62 3.03 6.06
N ILE A 87 -17.80 3.78 4.97
CA ILE A 87 -17.28 5.15 4.83
C ILE A 87 -18.28 6.14 5.47
N CYS A 88 -17.79 7.02 6.35
CA CYS A 88 -18.57 8.09 7.00
C CYS A 88 -18.19 9.48 6.45
N THR A 89 -18.81 10.56 6.95
CA THR A 89 -18.51 11.93 6.52
C THR A 89 -17.06 12.33 6.86
N GLY A 90 -16.41 13.05 5.93
CA GLY A 90 -15.01 13.48 6.09
C GLY A 90 -14.01 12.31 6.10
N ARG A 91 -13.08 12.33 7.06
CA ARG A 91 -12.04 11.29 7.24
C ARG A 91 -12.47 10.09 8.10
N SER A 92 -13.69 10.13 8.67
CA SER A 92 -14.17 9.08 9.56
C SER A 92 -14.53 7.80 8.81
N ARG A 93 -14.16 6.64 9.37
CA ARG A 93 -14.42 5.31 8.82
C ARG A 93 -14.84 4.36 9.94
N VAL A 94 -15.77 3.44 9.64
CA VAL A 94 -16.02 2.28 10.49
C VAL A 94 -15.08 1.19 10.01
N GLU A 95 -14.04 0.95 10.78
CA GLU A 95 -13.04 -0.09 10.50
C GLU A 95 -13.57 -1.48 10.88
N SER A 96 -13.07 -2.50 10.20
CA SER A 96 -13.30 -3.89 10.62
C SER A 96 -12.55 -4.19 11.93
N GLU A 97 -13.10 -5.08 12.76
CA GLU A 97 -12.46 -5.50 14.02
C GLU A 97 -11.06 -6.08 13.80
N ARG A 98 -10.88 -6.84 12.71
CA ARG A 98 -9.58 -7.44 12.36
C ARG A 98 -8.54 -6.38 12.03
N TRP A 99 -8.92 -5.31 11.34
CA TRP A 99 -8.02 -4.19 11.06
C TRP A 99 -7.67 -3.40 12.34
N LEU A 100 -8.67 -3.12 13.19
CA LEU A 100 -8.44 -2.47 14.48
C LEU A 100 -7.46 -3.27 15.35
N ALA A 101 -7.67 -4.59 15.45
CA ALA A 101 -6.79 -5.48 16.20
C ALA A 101 -5.37 -5.50 15.61
N PHE A 102 -5.24 -5.52 14.27
CA PHE A 102 -3.95 -5.46 13.60
C PHE A 102 -3.19 -4.17 13.91
N ARG A 103 -3.85 -3.01 13.80
CA ARG A 103 -3.24 -1.72 14.12
C ARG A 103 -2.84 -1.62 15.59
N ALA A 104 -3.68 -2.13 16.49
CA ALA A 104 -3.37 -2.18 17.92
C ALA A 104 -2.18 -3.10 18.22
N HIS A 105 -2.03 -4.22 17.50
CA HIS A 105 -0.91 -5.14 17.66
C HIS A 105 0.43 -4.51 17.22
N TYR A 106 0.44 -3.81 16.07
CA TYR A 106 1.66 -3.19 15.53
C TYR A 106 1.92 -1.78 16.06
N GLY A 107 0.93 -1.13 16.67
CA GLY A 107 1.07 0.17 17.32
C GLY A 107 1.18 1.35 16.35
N PHE A 108 0.39 1.38 15.26
CA PHE A 108 0.36 2.51 14.32
C PHE A 108 -1.04 3.08 14.09
N ASP A 109 -1.08 4.38 13.75
CA ASP A 109 -2.31 5.08 13.39
C ASP A 109 -2.57 5.05 11.89
N ALA A 110 -3.84 4.87 11.52
CA ALA A 110 -4.29 5.02 10.14
C ALA A 110 -4.76 6.45 9.88
N PHE A 111 -4.22 7.07 8.83
CA PHE A 111 -4.63 8.38 8.35
C PHE A 111 -5.35 8.22 7.01
N TYR A 112 -6.65 8.53 7.00
CA TYR A 112 -7.47 8.44 5.80
C TYR A 112 -7.48 9.77 5.05
N CYS A 113 -6.97 9.77 3.82
CA CYS A 113 -6.99 10.94 2.95
C CYS A 113 -8.42 11.34 2.59
N ILE A 114 -8.61 12.61 2.23
CA ILE A 114 -9.92 13.10 1.81
C ILE A 114 -10.26 12.48 0.43
N PRO A 115 -11.46 11.87 0.25
CA PRO A 115 -11.85 11.35 -1.05
C PRO A 115 -12.00 12.46 -2.10
N GLY A 116 -11.51 12.23 -3.32
CA GLY A 116 -11.67 13.14 -4.45
C GLY A 116 -10.42 13.97 -4.76
N GLN A 117 -10.54 14.93 -5.67
CA GLN A 117 -9.42 15.76 -6.14
C GLN A 117 -8.78 16.57 -5.00
N ASP A 118 -9.55 16.95 -3.99
CA ASP A 118 -9.09 17.78 -2.87
C ASP A 118 -8.07 17.07 -1.97
N GLY A 119 -8.04 15.73 -1.96
CA GLY A 119 -7.08 14.93 -1.17
C GLY A 119 -6.00 14.24 -2.00
N ALA A 120 -6.02 14.36 -3.33
CA ALA A 120 -5.10 13.66 -4.23
C ALA A 120 -3.62 13.98 -3.93
N HIS A 121 -3.33 15.22 -3.51
CA HIS A 121 -1.98 15.67 -3.18
C HIS A 121 -1.43 15.13 -1.84
N GLU A 122 -2.23 14.41 -1.05
CA GLU A 122 -1.80 13.89 0.26
C GLU A 122 -0.95 12.61 0.15
N LYS A 123 -0.83 12.03 -1.06
CA LYS A 123 -0.20 10.72 -1.29
C LYS A 123 0.48 10.60 -2.66
N ASP A 124 1.06 11.70 -3.15
CA ASP A 124 1.79 11.72 -4.42
C ASP A 124 3.00 10.77 -4.41
N GLY A 125 3.64 10.54 -3.25
CA GLY A 125 4.91 9.83 -3.16
C GLY A 125 4.85 8.37 -3.59
N VAL A 126 3.88 7.63 -3.07
CA VAL A 126 3.71 6.20 -3.35
C VAL A 126 3.13 5.94 -4.74
N GLU A 127 2.36 6.86 -5.31
CA GLU A 127 1.86 6.74 -6.69
C GLU A 127 3.02 6.84 -7.69
N HIS A 128 3.90 7.82 -7.49
CA HIS A 128 5.12 7.96 -8.28
C HIS A 128 6.02 6.72 -8.13
N GLU A 129 6.14 6.19 -6.91
CA GLU A 129 6.92 5.01 -6.60
C GLU A 129 6.38 3.74 -7.26
N GLY A 130 5.09 3.45 -7.08
CA GLY A 130 4.41 2.33 -7.72
C GLY A 130 4.49 2.43 -9.24
N GLY A 131 4.34 3.63 -9.79
CA GLY A 131 4.55 3.90 -11.22
C GLY A 131 5.98 3.59 -11.67
N ARG A 132 7.00 3.98 -10.91
CA ARG A 132 8.41 3.67 -11.19
C ARG A 132 8.65 2.17 -11.16
N PHE A 133 8.24 1.49 -10.09
CA PHE A 133 8.41 0.05 -9.93
C PHE A 133 7.79 -0.73 -11.10
N ARG A 134 6.55 -0.39 -11.48
CA ARG A 134 5.85 -1.03 -12.61
C ARG A 134 6.64 -0.91 -13.92
N ARG A 135 7.15 0.29 -14.24
CA ARG A 135 7.92 0.52 -15.47
C ARG A 135 9.27 -0.19 -15.48
N THR A 136 9.87 -0.39 -14.31
CA THR A 136 11.18 -1.04 -14.16
C THR A 136 11.08 -2.56 -14.13
N HIS A 137 10.07 -3.12 -13.48
CA HIS A 137 10.02 -4.54 -13.15
C HIS A 137 8.87 -5.31 -13.82
N LEU A 138 7.81 -4.62 -14.24
CA LEU A 138 6.61 -5.25 -14.82
C LEU A 138 6.40 -4.88 -16.29
N VAL A 139 7.42 -4.29 -16.91
CA VAL A 139 7.46 -4.00 -18.35
C VAL A 139 8.76 -4.58 -18.92
N PRO A 140 8.70 -5.50 -19.90
CA PRO A 140 7.48 -6.09 -20.46
C PRO A 140 6.68 -6.90 -19.42
N VAL A 141 5.41 -7.21 -19.72
CA VAL A 141 4.56 -8.01 -18.82
C VAL A 141 5.29 -9.31 -18.45
N PRO A 142 5.54 -9.56 -17.15
CA PRO A 142 6.33 -10.71 -16.73
C PRO A 142 5.56 -12.02 -16.96
N GLU A 143 6.29 -13.06 -17.32
CA GLU A 143 5.80 -14.43 -17.46
C GLU A 143 6.46 -15.31 -16.41
N VAL A 144 5.65 -15.90 -15.53
CA VAL A 144 6.10 -16.66 -14.36
C VAL A 144 5.17 -17.85 -14.13
N ALA A 145 5.68 -18.90 -13.50
CA ALA A 145 4.85 -20.05 -13.12
C ALA A 145 4.02 -19.75 -11.85
N THR A 146 4.56 -18.95 -10.92
CA THR A 146 3.91 -18.63 -9.65
C THR A 146 4.06 -17.17 -9.23
N LEU A 147 3.17 -16.67 -8.38
CA LEU A 147 3.36 -15.34 -7.75
C LEU A 147 4.53 -15.32 -6.76
N GLN A 148 4.94 -16.47 -6.23
CA GLN A 148 6.14 -16.54 -5.38
C GLN A 148 7.39 -16.24 -6.22
N GLU A 149 7.50 -16.81 -7.41
CA GLU A 149 8.57 -16.52 -8.36
C GLU A 149 8.59 -15.05 -8.77
N LEU A 150 7.42 -14.44 -9.00
CA LEU A 150 7.33 -13.00 -9.30
C LEU A 150 7.83 -12.10 -8.16
N ASN A 151 7.64 -12.54 -6.92
CA ASN A 151 7.95 -11.77 -5.72
C ASN A 151 9.32 -12.12 -5.11
N ALA A 152 10.09 -13.01 -5.73
CA ALA A 152 11.42 -13.42 -5.30
C ALA A 152 12.48 -12.39 -5.70
#